data_AF-A0A925YFM3-F1
#
_entry.id   AF-A0A925YFM3-F1
#
_cell.length_a   1.000
_cell.length_b   1.000
_cell.length_c   1.000
_cell.angle_alpha   90.00
_cell.angle_beta   90.00
_cell.angle_gamma   90.00
#
_symmetry.space_group_name_H-M   'P 1'
#
loop_
_entity.id
_entity.type
_entity.pdbx_description
1 polymer ?
#
loop_
_entity_poly.entity_id
_entity_poly.type
_entity_poly.pdbx_seq_one_letter_code
_entity_poly.pdbx_strand_id
1 'polypeptide(L)'
;MKNDELLPAVSRALLPGTPSKGAIVAGVCLLLCASTVPKIGAAQTVFVHPGVLHKTDDLNRMKGMVAARAEPYTTGWNKVQADPRARLTHTPRPYAVVQRIPDTISYQALNGDAIAAHLNAIEWAVTGDAAYARKAVEILNAWSSTLTTFPSTGDPVLTAGLTGYQLAAAAEIIRATYPQWTVAEQERIKTMLLTKFYPIFHNFLLYHEPDGLPRTNTGVNLHFHTNWDAIAMASMAAIAVFADDRPKYLEALDSFKNGTGNGNIMRAVWDGDTGQLQESGRDPEHAQLGIGQLAVLCEIAWNQGDDLYGYANNRLLKGFEYTASYLLGNVVPFRTYTDPFRTFTVISSESTAAGIATSRSNPRPIYEMVWNHYVNRRGIAAPFTKQVAEKIRPEGYRADHIGFGTLLFTRPAGGGGNVADGGVADGGSADVIRDANVAPDSSAMADAGGGGAVGTGGVVGTGGAVGTGGTVGTGGTVATGGSGGEAVPTGTGSATGGIGSGGATSPRGTAGTAGSSVIGPGVTPANVSSGCACRITDGQIIGDGGSSAAFVVVLALGGAICVRRRRRHPTPRAFGPRL
;
A
#
# COMPACT_ATOMS: atom_id res chain seq x y z
N MET A 1 -48.51 -43.80 46.49
CA MET A 1 -48.85 -42.44 46.96
C MET A 1 -48.57 -41.55 45.75
N LYS A 2 -49.53 -41.07 44.94
CA LYS A 2 -50.76 -40.29 45.23
C LYS A 2 -50.44 -39.01 46.01
N ASN A 3 -50.77 -37.78 45.58
CA ASN A 3 -51.70 -37.30 44.53
C ASN A 3 -51.23 -35.96 43.88
N ASP A 4 -51.92 -35.58 42.80
CA ASP A 4 -51.91 -34.28 42.09
C ASP A 4 -52.79 -33.17 42.75
N GLU A 5 -53.01 -32.07 41.99
CA GLU A 5 -54.10 -31.06 42.10
C GLU A 5 -53.95 -29.91 43.15
N LEU A 6 -54.50 -28.68 43.00
CA LEU A 6 -55.14 -27.95 41.87
C LEU A 6 -55.14 -26.41 42.13
N LEU A 7 -55.65 -25.64 41.16
CA LEU A 7 -55.98 -24.19 41.23
C LEU A 7 -57.12 -23.87 42.24
N PRO A 8 -57.40 -22.56 42.48
CA PRO A 8 -58.79 -22.12 42.28
C PRO A 8 -58.95 -20.83 41.44
N ALA A 9 -60.20 -20.55 41.06
CA ALA A 9 -60.57 -19.62 39.99
C ALA A 9 -61.43 -18.41 40.45
N VAL A 10 -61.85 -17.61 39.47
CA VAL A 10 -62.50 -16.28 39.54
C VAL A 10 -64.01 -16.33 39.89
N SER A 11 -64.53 -15.28 40.54
CA SER A 11 -65.92 -14.79 40.41
C SER A 11 -66.10 -13.35 40.95
N ARG A 12 -67.14 -12.54 40.67
CA ARG A 12 -67.85 -12.14 39.42
C ARG A 12 -68.99 -11.16 39.79
N ALA A 13 -69.01 -9.92 39.28
CA ALA A 13 -70.13 -8.93 39.26
C ALA A 13 -69.63 -7.58 38.69
N LEU A 14 -70.37 -6.64 38.08
CA LEU A 14 -71.62 -6.54 37.30
C LEU A 14 -71.71 -5.03 36.89
N LEU A 15 -72.32 -4.72 35.74
CA LEU A 15 -72.44 -3.35 35.13
C LEU A 15 -73.66 -2.57 35.70
N PRO A 16 -74.08 -1.34 35.27
CA PRO A 16 -73.58 -0.44 34.20
C PRO A 16 -73.55 1.10 34.53
N GLY A 17 -73.12 1.95 33.57
CA GLY A 17 -73.37 3.40 33.60
C GLY A 17 -72.71 4.20 32.44
N THR A 18 -73.48 5.04 31.73
CA THR A 18 -73.05 5.84 30.55
C THR A 18 -73.23 7.38 30.80
N PRO A 19 -73.06 8.32 29.84
CA PRO A 19 -71.85 9.15 29.77
C PRO A 19 -72.06 10.68 29.76
N SER A 20 -71.08 11.50 30.22
CA SER A 20 -71.09 12.95 29.90
C SER A 20 -69.75 13.70 30.04
N LYS A 21 -69.32 14.30 28.91
CA LYS A 21 -68.78 15.67 28.75
C LYS A 21 -67.80 16.27 29.79
N GLY A 22 -66.51 16.25 29.44
CA GLY A 22 -65.66 17.44 29.24
C GLY A 22 -65.44 18.48 30.36
N ALA A 23 -64.19 18.56 30.84
CA ALA A 23 -63.59 19.79 31.34
C ALA A 23 -62.08 19.79 31.04
N ILE A 24 -61.52 20.96 30.69
CA ILE A 24 -60.11 21.15 30.34
C ILE A 24 -59.28 21.31 31.61
N VAL A 25 -58.17 20.57 31.74
CA VAL A 25 -57.10 20.85 32.70
C VAL A 25 -55.78 20.86 31.94
N ALA A 26 -55.04 21.96 32.03
CA ALA A 26 -53.77 22.14 31.35
C ALA A 26 -52.67 21.28 31.99
N GLY A 27 -52.39 20.12 31.41
CA GLY A 27 -51.22 19.31 31.74
C GLY A 27 -49.97 19.87 31.05
N VAL A 28 -48.98 20.31 31.84
CA VAL A 28 -47.66 20.68 31.31
C VAL A 28 -47.00 19.43 30.72
N CYS A 29 -46.97 19.34 29.39
CA CYS A 29 -46.19 18.33 28.69
C CYS A 29 -44.69 18.62 28.87
N LEU A 30 -44.08 18.04 29.89
CA LEU A 30 -42.63 17.82 29.89
C LEU A 30 -42.32 16.83 28.77
N LEU A 31 -42.05 17.38 27.58
CA LEU A 31 -41.37 16.66 26.51
C LEU A 31 -39.97 16.32 27.01
N LEU A 32 -39.84 15.12 27.59
CA LEU A 32 -38.57 14.42 27.73
C LEU A 32 -38.09 14.09 26.31
N CYS A 33 -37.48 15.09 25.67
CA CYS A 33 -36.57 14.89 24.57
C CYS A 33 -35.43 14.03 25.11
N ALA A 34 -35.57 12.71 24.98
CA ALA A 34 -34.48 11.78 25.10
C ALA A 34 -33.50 12.10 23.97
N SER A 35 -32.62 13.06 24.22
CA SER A 35 -31.49 13.36 23.37
C SER A 35 -30.70 12.06 23.22
N THR A 36 -30.79 11.46 22.04
CA THR A 36 -29.93 10.37 21.64
C THR A 36 -28.52 10.93 21.51
N VAL A 37 -27.83 11.02 22.65
CA VAL A 37 -26.39 11.26 22.68
C VAL A 37 -25.78 10.20 21.77
N PRO A 38 -25.15 10.59 20.64
CA PRO A 38 -24.51 9.60 19.79
C PRO A 38 -23.48 8.89 20.66
N LYS A 39 -23.60 7.56 20.74
CA LYS A 39 -22.53 6.75 21.33
C LYS A 39 -21.31 6.97 20.45
N ILE A 40 -20.39 7.82 20.92
CA ILE A 40 -19.02 7.88 20.40
C ILE A 40 -18.52 6.43 20.49
N GLY A 41 -18.30 5.81 19.33
CA GLY A 41 -17.78 4.45 19.27
C GLY A 41 -16.46 4.42 20.02
N ALA A 42 -16.33 3.55 21.02
CA ALA A 42 -15.07 3.37 21.71
C ALA A 42 -14.02 2.96 20.68
N ALA A 43 -12.97 3.77 20.51
CA ALA A 43 -11.95 3.56 19.49
C ALA A 43 -11.33 2.17 19.64
N GLN A 44 -11.64 1.28 18.70
CA GLN A 44 -11.49 -0.17 18.85
C GLN A 44 -10.09 -0.55 19.34
N THR A 45 -9.98 -1.06 20.57
CA THR A 45 -8.69 -1.28 21.25
C THR A 45 -8.01 -2.59 20.89
N VAL A 46 -8.72 -3.49 20.20
CA VAL A 46 -8.28 -4.83 19.82
C VAL A 46 -8.47 -4.98 18.31
N PHE A 47 -7.43 -5.45 17.61
CA PHE A 47 -7.52 -5.67 16.17
C PHE A 47 -8.50 -6.79 15.80
N VAL A 48 -9.12 -6.66 14.64
CA VAL A 48 -9.91 -7.71 13.98
C VAL A 48 -8.96 -8.69 13.31
N HIS A 49 -9.14 -9.98 13.58
CA HIS A 49 -8.39 -11.06 12.94
C HIS A 49 -9.30 -12.13 12.30
N PRO A 50 -9.06 -12.52 11.03
CA PRO A 50 -8.17 -11.82 10.10
C PRO A 50 -8.77 -10.45 9.72
N GLY A 51 -7.95 -9.53 9.24
CA GLY A 51 -8.24 -8.11 9.10
C GLY A 51 -7.10 -7.24 8.56
N VAL A 52 -6.02 -7.83 8.04
CA VAL A 52 -5.05 -7.15 7.18
C VAL A 52 -5.74 -6.87 5.83
N LEU A 53 -5.90 -7.88 4.97
CA LEU A 53 -6.61 -7.69 3.68
C LEU A 53 -8.01 -8.28 3.64
N HIS A 54 -8.27 -9.34 4.42
CA HIS A 54 -9.51 -10.12 4.34
C HIS A 54 -10.00 -10.46 5.74
N LYS A 55 -11.26 -10.14 6.05
CA LYS A 55 -11.91 -10.61 7.27
C LYS A 55 -12.53 -11.99 7.07
N THR A 56 -12.93 -12.64 8.16
CA THR A 56 -13.66 -13.93 8.12
C THR A 56 -14.85 -13.89 7.15
N ASP A 57 -15.59 -12.78 7.09
CA ASP A 57 -16.71 -12.60 6.17
C ASP A 57 -16.28 -12.49 4.69
N ASP A 58 -15.08 -11.99 4.41
CA ASP A 58 -14.53 -11.95 3.06
C ASP A 58 -14.06 -13.34 2.62
N LEU A 59 -13.40 -14.10 3.52
CA LEU A 59 -13.05 -15.51 3.28
C LEU A 59 -14.31 -16.38 3.06
N ASN A 60 -15.33 -16.22 3.90
CA ASN A 60 -16.61 -16.90 3.77
C ASN A 60 -17.36 -16.51 2.48
N ARG A 61 -17.31 -15.23 2.08
CA ARG A 61 -17.86 -14.79 0.78
C ARG A 61 -17.17 -15.50 -0.37
N MET A 62 -15.83 -15.50 -0.41
CA MET A 62 -15.10 -16.18 -1.49
C MET A 62 -15.47 -17.66 -1.58
N LYS A 63 -15.44 -18.37 -0.45
CA LYS A 63 -15.84 -19.78 -0.36
C LYS A 63 -17.28 -20.02 -0.85
N GLY A 64 -18.23 -19.25 -0.35
CA GLY A 64 -19.65 -19.38 -0.69
C GLY A 64 -19.93 -19.10 -2.17
N MET A 65 -19.35 -18.03 -2.72
CA MET A 65 -19.58 -17.64 -4.12
C MET A 65 -18.90 -18.60 -5.11
N VAL A 66 -17.72 -19.15 -4.79
CA VAL A 66 -17.08 -20.20 -5.59
C VAL A 66 -17.88 -21.51 -5.53
N ALA A 67 -18.34 -21.93 -4.35
CA ALA A 67 -19.18 -23.13 -4.20
C ALA A 67 -20.51 -23.00 -4.94
N ALA A 68 -21.12 -21.81 -4.94
CA ALA A 68 -22.33 -21.49 -5.70
C ALA A 68 -22.12 -21.31 -7.22
N ARG A 69 -20.86 -21.38 -7.70
CA ARG A 69 -20.47 -21.08 -9.09
C ARG A 69 -20.94 -19.70 -9.57
N ALA A 70 -20.95 -18.72 -8.67
CA ALA A 70 -21.35 -17.36 -8.99
C ALA A 70 -20.25 -16.64 -9.79
N GLU A 71 -20.65 -15.80 -10.74
CA GLU A 71 -19.71 -14.93 -11.47
C GLU A 71 -19.70 -13.51 -10.86
N PRO A 72 -18.57 -12.79 -10.95
CA PRO A 72 -17.30 -13.16 -11.58
C PRO A 72 -16.38 -14.00 -10.68
N TYR A 73 -16.81 -14.40 -9.48
CA TYR A 73 -15.99 -15.12 -8.49
C TYR A 73 -15.41 -16.43 -9.02
N THR A 74 -16.18 -17.19 -9.80
CA THR A 74 -15.73 -18.45 -10.40
C THR A 74 -14.63 -18.20 -11.43
N THR A 75 -14.80 -17.19 -12.29
CA THR A 75 -13.78 -16.77 -13.25
C THR A 75 -12.52 -16.21 -12.56
N GLY A 76 -12.66 -15.48 -11.44
CA GLY A 76 -11.54 -15.05 -10.60
C GLY A 76 -10.84 -16.20 -9.86
N TRP A 77 -11.59 -17.18 -9.39
CA TRP A 77 -11.06 -18.39 -8.76
C TRP A 77 -10.26 -19.24 -9.74
N ASN A 78 -10.78 -19.45 -10.95
CA ASN A 78 -10.03 -20.11 -12.03
C ASN A 78 -8.70 -19.41 -12.32
N LYS A 79 -8.64 -18.08 -12.18
CA LYS A 79 -7.40 -17.29 -12.32
C LYS A 79 -6.41 -17.52 -11.19
N VAL A 80 -6.85 -17.65 -9.94
CA VAL A 80 -6.03 -18.05 -8.79
C VAL A 80 -5.47 -19.45 -9.01
N GLN A 81 -6.33 -20.43 -9.30
CA GLN A 81 -5.91 -21.81 -9.50
C GLN A 81 -4.93 -21.95 -10.68
N ALA A 82 -5.08 -21.15 -11.74
CA ALA A 82 -4.15 -21.18 -12.88
C ALA A 82 -2.72 -20.70 -12.54
N ASP A 83 -2.50 -20.00 -11.41
CA ASP A 83 -1.18 -19.49 -11.05
C ASP A 83 -0.26 -20.60 -10.49
N PRO A 84 0.98 -20.77 -11.01
CA PRO A 84 1.92 -21.77 -10.49
C PRO A 84 2.24 -21.63 -9.00
N ARG A 85 2.16 -20.41 -8.44
CA ARG A 85 2.43 -20.16 -7.01
C ARG A 85 1.29 -20.61 -6.10
N ALA A 86 0.08 -20.80 -6.65
CA ALA A 86 -1.06 -21.40 -5.96
C ALA A 86 -1.02 -22.93 -5.94
N ARG A 87 0.11 -23.58 -6.31
CA ARG A 87 0.20 -25.05 -6.38
C ARG A 87 0.98 -25.65 -5.21
N LEU A 88 0.54 -26.82 -4.74
CA LEU A 88 1.21 -27.61 -3.71
C LEU A 88 2.63 -28.07 -4.12
N THR A 89 2.95 -28.03 -5.42
CA THR A 89 4.29 -28.29 -5.98
C THR A 89 5.23 -27.08 -5.89
N HIS A 90 4.78 -25.93 -5.38
CA HIS A 90 5.63 -24.77 -5.12
C HIS A 90 6.65 -25.09 -4.03
N THR A 91 7.92 -24.77 -4.26
CA THR A 91 9.02 -24.97 -3.30
C THR A 91 9.55 -23.62 -2.86
N PRO A 92 9.54 -23.26 -1.56
CA PRO A 92 10.08 -22.00 -1.09
C PRO A 92 11.59 -21.93 -1.33
N ARG A 93 12.08 -20.72 -1.58
CA ARG A 93 13.49 -20.42 -1.88
C ARG A 93 14.02 -19.32 -0.94
N PRO A 94 14.14 -19.59 0.38
CA PRO A 94 14.54 -18.57 1.34
C PRO A 94 16.01 -18.16 1.19
N TYR A 95 16.28 -16.86 1.34
CA TYR A 95 17.62 -16.27 1.35
C TYR A 95 17.90 -15.56 2.67
N ALA A 96 19.13 -15.66 3.18
CA ALA A 96 19.52 -15.01 4.42
C ALA A 96 19.71 -13.49 4.26
N VAL A 97 20.18 -13.06 3.10
CA VAL A 97 20.30 -11.65 2.73
C VAL A 97 19.45 -11.43 1.48
N VAL A 98 18.61 -10.40 1.49
CA VAL A 98 17.74 -10.05 0.36
C VAL A 98 17.94 -8.58 -0.01
N GLN A 99 18.09 -8.32 -1.31
CA GLN A 99 18.19 -6.98 -1.89
C GLN A 99 17.54 -6.97 -3.28
N ARG A 100 17.27 -5.78 -3.82
CA ARG A 100 16.84 -5.59 -5.23
C ARG A 100 17.97 -5.18 -6.17
N ILE A 101 19.04 -4.60 -5.62
CA ILE A 101 20.20 -4.09 -6.37
C ILE A 101 21.47 -4.48 -5.61
N PRO A 102 22.53 -4.98 -6.28
CA PRO A 102 22.57 -5.43 -7.67
C PRO A 102 21.94 -6.82 -7.89
N ASP A 103 21.76 -7.61 -6.82
CA ASP A 103 21.09 -8.91 -6.92
C ASP A 103 19.57 -8.74 -7.01
N THR A 104 18.96 -9.33 -8.03
CA THR A 104 17.50 -9.38 -8.19
C THR A 104 16.91 -10.75 -7.83
N ILE A 105 17.74 -11.79 -7.70
CA ILE A 105 17.31 -13.18 -7.51
C ILE A 105 16.74 -13.39 -6.11
N SER A 106 17.42 -12.89 -5.06
CA SER A 106 16.93 -12.97 -3.68
C SER A 106 15.60 -12.22 -3.50
N TYR A 107 15.44 -11.02 -4.09
CA TYR A 107 14.16 -10.31 -4.09
C TYR A 107 13.06 -11.06 -4.88
N GLN A 108 13.36 -11.56 -6.08
CA GLN A 108 12.39 -12.34 -6.87
C GLN A 108 11.95 -13.62 -6.13
N ALA A 109 12.83 -14.23 -5.34
CA ALA A 109 12.49 -15.33 -4.46
C ALA A 109 11.55 -14.90 -3.34
N LEU A 110 11.90 -13.86 -2.58
CA LEU A 110 11.06 -13.34 -1.49
C LEU A 110 9.67 -12.91 -1.97
N ASN A 111 9.61 -12.15 -3.06
CA ASN A 111 8.36 -11.68 -3.65
C ASN A 111 7.52 -12.85 -4.21
N GLY A 112 8.14 -13.77 -4.96
CA GLY A 112 7.45 -14.95 -5.48
C GLY A 112 6.84 -15.83 -4.38
N ASP A 113 7.58 -16.02 -3.28
CA ASP A 113 7.16 -16.81 -2.13
C ASP A 113 6.13 -16.09 -1.25
N ALA A 114 6.23 -14.77 -1.06
CA ALA A 114 5.23 -14.00 -0.32
C ALA A 114 3.85 -14.09 -0.99
N ILE A 115 3.82 -14.02 -2.32
CA ILE A 115 2.61 -14.24 -3.12
C ILE A 115 2.14 -15.70 -3.02
N ALA A 116 3.07 -16.67 -3.11
CA ALA A 116 2.72 -18.09 -2.98
C ALA A 116 2.11 -18.41 -1.61
N ALA A 117 2.65 -17.86 -0.51
CA ALA A 117 2.09 -18.01 0.83
C ALA A 117 0.66 -17.45 0.89
N HIS A 118 0.42 -16.26 0.32
CA HIS A 118 -0.92 -15.67 0.27
C HIS A 118 -1.90 -16.50 -0.56
N LEU A 119 -1.50 -16.92 -1.77
CA LEU A 119 -2.38 -17.73 -2.64
C LEU A 119 -2.68 -19.11 -2.06
N ASN A 120 -1.74 -19.77 -1.39
CA ASN A 120 -2.00 -21.02 -0.68
C ASN A 120 -2.90 -20.80 0.57
N ALA A 121 -2.81 -19.65 1.24
CA ALA A 121 -3.75 -19.30 2.31
C ALA A 121 -5.18 -19.05 1.79
N ILE A 122 -5.33 -18.45 0.60
CA ILE A 122 -6.63 -18.31 -0.09
C ILE A 122 -7.16 -19.66 -0.58
N GLU A 123 -6.32 -20.51 -1.18
CA GLU A 123 -6.72 -21.87 -1.59
C GLU A 123 -7.22 -22.68 -0.38
N TRP A 124 -6.53 -22.60 0.77
CA TRP A 124 -7.02 -23.17 2.03
C TRP A 124 -8.38 -22.62 2.45
N ALA A 125 -8.53 -21.29 2.50
CA ALA A 125 -9.76 -20.64 2.95
C ALA A 125 -10.98 -21.02 2.07
N VAL A 126 -10.80 -21.10 0.75
CA VAL A 126 -11.85 -21.45 -0.21
C VAL A 126 -12.14 -22.96 -0.20
N THR A 127 -11.12 -23.81 -0.34
CA THR A 127 -11.32 -25.27 -0.50
C THR A 127 -11.56 -26.00 0.82
N GLY A 128 -10.90 -25.59 1.90
CA GLY A 128 -10.79 -26.36 3.13
C GLY A 128 -9.83 -27.56 3.05
N ASP A 129 -8.99 -27.69 2.02
CA ASP A 129 -7.93 -28.71 1.98
C ASP A 129 -6.69 -28.23 2.75
N ALA A 130 -6.43 -28.89 3.88
CA ALA A 130 -5.32 -28.58 4.78
C ALA A 130 -3.93 -28.73 4.16
N ALA A 131 -3.79 -29.35 2.98
CA ALA A 131 -2.54 -29.34 2.23
C ALA A 131 -2.08 -27.92 1.86
N TYR A 132 -3.02 -27.05 1.49
CA TYR A 132 -2.74 -25.66 1.15
C TYR A 132 -2.33 -24.83 2.37
N ALA A 133 -3.00 -25.04 3.52
CA ALA A 133 -2.58 -24.43 4.77
C ALA A 133 -1.16 -24.86 5.17
N ARG A 134 -0.83 -26.16 5.04
CA ARG A 134 0.54 -26.64 5.27
C ARG A 134 1.56 -26.01 4.32
N LYS A 135 1.22 -25.82 3.04
CA LYS A 135 2.11 -25.15 2.07
C LYS A 135 2.33 -23.67 2.41
N ALA A 136 1.29 -22.95 2.82
CA ALA A 136 1.45 -21.57 3.30
C ALA A 136 2.34 -21.50 4.56
N VAL A 137 2.12 -22.39 5.54
CA VAL A 137 2.96 -22.53 6.74
C VAL A 137 4.41 -22.86 6.39
N GLU A 138 4.65 -23.79 5.46
CA GLU A 138 5.99 -24.18 4.98
C GLU A 138 6.77 -22.96 4.45
N ILE A 139 6.12 -22.15 3.60
CA ILE A 139 6.75 -20.96 3.01
C ILE A 139 7.03 -19.89 4.08
N LEU A 140 6.05 -19.59 4.94
CA LEU A 140 6.21 -18.62 6.04
C LEU A 140 7.33 -19.05 7.01
N ASN A 141 7.34 -20.33 7.38
CA ASN A 141 8.37 -20.90 8.25
C ASN A 141 9.76 -20.81 7.62
N ALA A 142 9.90 -21.20 6.35
CA ALA A 142 11.17 -21.18 5.62
C ALA A 142 11.81 -19.78 5.69
N TRP A 143 11.08 -18.72 5.32
CA TRP A 143 11.58 -17.36 5.41
C TRP A 143 11.85 -16.91 6.85
N SER A 144 10.94 -17.18 7.79
CA SER A 144 11.12 -16.82 9.22
C SER A 144 12.35 -17.46 9.88
N SER A 145 12.82 -18.59 9.36
CA SER A 145 13.99 -19.32 9.86
C SER A 145 15.32 -18.91 9.21
N THR A 146 15.27 -18.18 8.10
CA THR A 146 16.44 -17.95 7.23
C THR A 146 16.79 -16.48 7.06
N LEU A 147 15.82 -15.59 6.89
CA LEU A 147 16.08 -14.18 6.58
C LEU A 147 16.72 -13.45 7.77
N THR A 148 17.92 -12.90 7.56
CA THR A 148 18.66 -12.17 8.59
C THR A 148 18.74 -10.67 8.34
N THR A 149 18.85 -10.20 7.09
CA THR A 149 19.14 -8.79 6.78
C THR A 149 18.64 -8.34 5.39
N PHE A 150 18.15 -7.10 5.31
CA PHE A 150 18.08 -6.31 4.08
C PHE A 150 19.24 -5.29 4.08
N PRO A 151 20.19 -5.32 3.14
CA PRO A 151 21.28 -4.35 3.08
C PRO A 151 20.77 -2.93 2.79
N SER A 152 21.34 -1.92 3.45
CA SER A 152 20.98 -0.50 3.24
C SER A 152 21.23 -0.03 1.81
N THR A 153 22.22 -0.61 1.13
CA THR A 153 22.59 -0.32 -0.26
C THR A 153 21.68 -0.99 -1.31
N GLY A 154 20.69 -1.77 -0.89
CA GLY A 154 19.95 -2.71 -1.74
C GLY A 154 18.48 -2.37 -2.00
N ASP A 155 18.10 -1.09 -1.93
CA ASP A 155 16.71 -0.60 -1.88
C ASP A 155 15.84 -1.30 -0.82
N PRO A 156 16.22 -1.26 0.47
CA PRO A 156 15.54 -2.02 1.52
C PRO A 156 14.06 -1.65 1.67
N VAL A 157 13.68 -0.38 1.47
CA VAL A 157 12.29 0.11 1.58
C VAL A 157 11.38 -0.57 0.57
N LEU A 158 11.75 -0.57 -0.72
CA LEU A 158 11.00 -1.25 -1.77
C LEU A 158 11.06 -2.78 -1.63
N THR A 159 12.22 -3.31 -1.26
CA THR A 159 12.45 -4.77 -1.11
C THR A 159 11.57 -5.38 -0.01
N ALA A 160 11.64 -4.82 1.20
CA ALA A 160 10.87 -5.28 2.35
C ALA A 160 9.41 -4.84 2.23
N GLY A 161 9.14 -3.62 1.76
CA GLY A 161 7.80 -3.05 1.77
C GLY A 161 6.85 -3.63 0.72
N LEU A 162 7.35 -4.14 -0.40
CA LEU A 162 6.51 -4.83 -1.39
C LEU A 162 6.12 -6.24 -0.99
N THR A 163 6.78 -6.82 0.01
CA THR A 163 6.65 -8.23 0.41
C THR A 163 6.13 -8.40 1.84
N GLY A 164 6.38 -7.42 2.72
CA GLY A 164 5.95 -7.44 4.13
C GLY A 164 4.43 -7.55 4.31
N TYR A 165 3.64 -6.72 3.63
CA TYR A 165 2.18 -6.77 3.72
C TYR A 165 1.60 -8.09 3.21
N GLN A 166 2.22 -8.69 2.20
CA GLN A 166 1.81 -9.97 1.60
C GLN A 166 2.06 -11.13 2.58
N LEU A 167 3.26 -11.17 3.18
CA LEU A 167 3.61 -12.13 4.22
C LEU A 167 2.71 -11.99 5.45
N ALA A 168 2.44 -10.76 5.90
CA ALA A 168 1.55 -10.48 7.03
C ALA A 168 0.11 -10.91 6.74
N ALA A 169 -0.43 -10.61 5.56
CA ALA A 169 -1.77 -11.05 5.16
C ALA A 169 -1.89 -12.60 5.08
N ALA A 170 -0.89 -13.27 4.50
CA ALA A 170 -0.84 -14.74 4.46
C ALA A 170 -0.76 -15.35 5.87
N ALA A 171 0.15 -14.84 6.71
CA ALA A 171 0.31 -15.27 8.09
C ALA A 171 -0.96 -15.06 8.91
N GLU A 172 -1.66 -13.95 8.72
CA GLU A 172 -2.89 -13.66 9.46
C GLU A 172 -4.04 -14.61 9.10
N ILE A 173 -4.28 -14.89 7.82
CA ILE A 173 -5.30 -15.86 7.38
C ILE A 173 -5.02 -17.22 8.02
N ILE A 174 -3.77 -17.69 7.98
CA ILE A 174 -3.38 -18.98 8.57
C ILE A 174 -3.52 -18.95 10.10
N ARG A 175 -3.08 -17.88 10.80
CA ARG A 175 -3.23 -17.71 12.25
C ARG A 175 -4.69 -17.82 12.69
N ALA A 176 -5.61 -17.21 11.94
CA ALA A 176 -7.02 -17.17 12.28
C ALA A 176 -7.80 -18.44 11.90
N THR A 177 -7.31 -19.25 10.95
CA THR A 177 -8.10 -20.34 10.34
C THR A 177 -7.48 -21.73 10.41
N TYR A 178 -6.20 -21.88 10.74
CA TYR A 178 -5.50 -23.19 10.76
C TYR A 178 -4.84 -23.46 12.13
N PRO A 179 -5.59 -24.06 13.09
CA PRO A 179 -5.14 -24.25 14.49
C PRO A 179 -3.87 -25.08 14.68
N GLN A 180 -3.46 -25.85 13.67
CA GLN A 180 -2.25 -26.69 13.72
C GLN A 180 -0.95 -25.89 13.51
N TRP A 181 -1.02 -24.62 13.10
CA TRP A 181 0.18 -23.76 13.03
C TRP A 181 0.55 -23.27 14.44
N THR A 182 1.70 -23.69 14.94
CA THR A 182 2.04 -23.54 16.35
C THR A 182 2.36 -22.11 16.74
N VAL A 183 2.08 -21.74 18.00
CA VAL A 183 2.42 -20.42 18.55
C VAL A 183 3.92 -20.09 18.39
N ALA A 184 4.80 -21.10 18.51
CA ALA A 184 6.23 -20.92 18.33
C ALA A 184 6.64 -20.61 16.88
N GLU A 185 5.85 -21.04 15.89
CA GLU A 185 6.05 -20.67 14.48
C GLU A 185 5.50 -19.27 14.19
N GLN A 186 4.31 -18.95 14.73
CA GLN A 186 3.69 -17.63 14.65
C GLN A 186 4.61 -16.54 15.23
N GLU A 187 5.20 -16.78 16.41
CA GLU A 187 6.11 -15.82 17.04
C GLU A 187 7.43 -15.65 16.26
N ARG A 188 7.92 -16.67 15.52
CA ARG A 188 9.11 -16.50 14.66
C ARG A 188 8.83 -15.58 13.47
N ILE A 189 7.74 -15.78 12.74
CA ILE A 189 7.41 -14.89 11.60
C ILE A 189 7.08 -13.48 12.08
N LYS A 190 6.36 -13.33 13.21
CA LYS A 190 6.13 -12.03 13.88
C LYS A 190 7.45 -11.35 14.27
N THR A 191 8.39 -12.09 14.86
CA THR A 191 9.73 -11.57 15.19
C THR A 191 10.49 -11.14 13.96
N MET A 192 10.45 -11.92 12.86
CA MET A 192 11.09 -11.53 11.58
C MET A 192 10.50 -10.21 11.07
N LEU A 193 9.17 -10.09 10.99
CA LEU A 193 8.50 -8.88 10.50
C LEU A 193 8.80 -7.65 11.39
N LEU A 194 8.71 -7.79 12.71
CA LEU A 194 8.99 -6.70 13.65
C LEU A 194 10.46 -6.27 13.73
N THR A 195 11.41 -7.20 13.55
CA THR A 195 12.85 -6.90 13.71
C THR A 195 13.60 -6.65 12.41
N LYS A 196 13.09 -7.14 11.26
CA LYS A 196 13.75 -7.05 9.95
C LYS A 196 13.04 -6.15 8.96
N PHE A 197 11.72 -6.03 9.03
CA PHE A 197 10.92 -5.22 8.10
C PHE A 197 10.55 -3.87 8.72
N TYR A 198 9.84 -3.86 9.86
CA TYR A 198 9.33 -2.62 10.47
C TYR A 198 10.38 -1.49 10.65
N PRO A 199 11.62 -1.74 11.14
CA PRO A 199 12.59 -0.67 11.35
C PRO A 199 13.00 0.07 10.07
N ILE A 200 12.91 -0.59 8.91
CA ILE A 200 13.16 0.04 7.60
C ILE A 200 12.09 1.10 7.32
N PHE A 201 10.82 0.77 7.57
CA PHE A 201 9.70 1.67 7.30
C PHE A 201 9.64 2.81 8.31
N HIS A 202 9.86 2.52 9.60
CA HIS A 202 9.94 3.51 10.67
C HIS A 202 11.00 4.59 10.37
N ASN A 203 12.24 4.16 10.12
CA ASN A 203 13.32 5.09 9.82
C ASN A 203 13.07 5.85 8.50
N PHE A 204 12.52 5.18 7.48
CA PHE A 204 12.21 5.83 6.22
C PHE A 204 11.14 6.90 6.35
N LEU A 205 10.03 6.64 7.04
CA LEU A 205 8.92 7.60 7.19
C LEU A 205 9.25 8.76 8.13
N LEU A 206 10.20 8.58 9.07
CA LEU A 206 10.69 9.65 9.95
C LEU A 206 11.75 10.55 9.31
N TYR A 207 12.70 9.97 8.55
CA TYR A 207 13.90 10.69 8.12
C TYR A 207 14.00 10.89 6.60
N HIS A 208 13.33 10.05 5.80
CA HIS A 208 13.47 9.97 4.34
C HIS A 208 14.94 9.97 3.85
N GLU A 209 15.85 9.39 4.63
CA GLU A 209 17.28 9.26 4.31
C GLU A 209 17.72 7.78 4.45
N PRO A 210 18.50 7.22 3.50
CA PRO A 210 18.92 5.81 3.54
C PRO A 210 19.98 5.50 4.61
N ASP A 211 20.62 6.52 5.21
CA ASP A 211 21.56 6.38 6.33
C ASP A 211 20.90 6.52 7.72
N GLY A 212 19.62 6.91 7.78
CA GLY A 212 18.86 7.10 9.02
C GLY A 212 19.35 8.27 9.89
N LEU A 213 20.19 9.17 9.36
CA LEU A 213 20.66 10.35 10.08
C LEU A 213 19.67 11.52 9.88
N PRO A 214 19.22 12.19 10.95
CA PRO A 214 18.35 13.35 10.83
C PRO A 214 19.14 14.53 10.25
N ARG A 215 19.03 14.74 8.94
CA ARG A 215 19.53 15.96 8.29
C ARG A 215 18.44 17.03 8.36
N THR A 216 18.79 18.18 8.93
CA THR A 216 17.90 19.35 9.07
C THR A 216 17.74 20.11 7.73
N ASN A 217 17.60 19.39 6.62
CA ASN A 217 17.63 19.96 5.28
C ASN A 217 16.21 20.01 4.70
N THR A 218 15.75 21.21 4.37
CA THR A 218 14.38 21.50 3.99
C THR A 218 14.01 20.86 2.64
N GLY A 219 13.38 19.68 2.70
CA GLY A 219 12.72 19.07 1.55
C GLY A 219 13.12 17.63 1.22
N VAL A 220 14.08 16.99 1.90
CA VAL A 220 14.52 15.61 1.58
C VAL A 220 13.34 14.61 1.53
N ASN A 221 12.35 14.79 2.39
CA ASN A 221 11.05 14.10 2.40
C ASN A 221 10.28 14.11 1.05
N LEU A 222 10.55 15.08 0.17
CA LEU A 222 9.97 15.18 -1.19
C LEU A 222 10.84 14.53 -2.28
N HIS A 223 12.09 14.16 -1.97
CA HIS A 223 12.94 13.43 -2.91
C HIS A 223 12.32 12.08 -3.28
N PHE A 224 11.74 11.39 -2.30
CA PHE A 224 11.12 10.10 -2.54
C PHE A 224 9.72 10.26 -3.14
N HIS A 225 9.43 9.44 -4.14
CA HIS A 225 8.14 9.43 -4.82
C HIS A 225 7.06 8.76 -3.97
N THR A 226 5.79 9.15 -4.18
CA THR A 226 4.59 8.63 -3.47
C THR A 226 4.61 7.12 -3.23
N ASN A 227 5.03 6.32 -4.21
CA ASN A 227 5.12 4.87 -4.08
C ASN A 227 5.98 4.40 -2.90
N TRP A 228 7.09 5.05 -2.56
CA TRP A 228 7.99 4.58 -1.49
C TRP A 228 7.29 4.62 -0.12
N ASP A 229 6.73 5.78 0.21
CA ASP A 229 5.95 6.00 1.43
C ASP A 229 4.71 5.11 1.47
N ALA A 230 3.95 5.02 0.36
CA ALA A 230 2.74 4.21 0.29
C ALA A 230 3.03 2.71 0.57
N ILE A 231 4.12 2.19 -0.01
CA ILE A 231 4.63 0.84 0.21
C ILE A 231 5.06 0.63 1.67
N ALA A 232 5.77 1.60 2.24
CA ALA A 232 6.24 1.54 3.63
C ALA A 232 5.07 1.55 4.63
N MET A 233 4.09 2.44 4.46
CA MET A 233 2.91 2.52 5.32
C MET A 233 2.02 1.28 5.22
N ALA A 234 1.76 0.77 4.01
CA ALA A 234 0.95 -0.44 3.80
C ALA A 234 1.56 -1.66 4.50
N SER A 235 2.88 -1.87 4.37
CA SER A 235 3.57 -2.94 5.09
C SER A 235 3.68 -2.70 6.60
N MET A 236 3.90 -1.46 7.04
CA MET A 236 3.91 -1.12 8.47
C MET A 236 2.56 -1.45 9.13
N ALA A 237 1.44 -1.01 8.53
CA ALA A 237 0.10 -1.28 9.05
C ALA A 237 -0.23 -2.79 9.06
N ALA A 238 0.08 -3.51 7.98
CA ALA A 238 -0.14 -4.95 7.90
C ALA A 238 0.64 -5.74 8.96
N ILE A 239 1.92 -5.40 9.16
CA ILE A 239 2.77 -6.00 10.19
C ILE A 239 2.25 -5.65 11.58
N ALA A 240 1.83 -4.40 11.80
CA ALA A 240 1.32 -3.94 13.09
C ALA A 240 0.03 -4.66 13.50
N VAL A 241 -0.91 -4.87 12.56
CA VAL A 241 -2.11 -5.69 12.78
C VAL A 241 -1.70 -7.12 13.13
N PHE A 242 -0.91 -7.81 12.31
CA PHE A 242 -0.50 -9.20 12.57
C PHE A 242 0.29 -9.37 13.89
N ALA A 243 1.05 -8.36 14.29
CA ALA A 243 1.84 -8.36 15.52
C ALA A 243 1.08 -7.93 16.78
N ASP A 244 -0.17 -7.48 16.64
CA ASP A 244 -1.00 -6.88 17.68
C ASP A 244 -0.38 -5.59 18.30
N ASP A 245 0.32 -4.80 17.48
CA ASP A 245 1.07 -3.60 17.87
C ASP A 245 0.37 -2.28 17.44
N ARG A 246 -0.60 -1.83 18.26
CA ARG A 246 -1.41 -0.64 17.94
C ARG A 246 -0.62 0.66 17.72
N PRO A 247 0.45 0.99 18.47
CA PRO A 247 1.27 2.17 18.19
C PRO A 247 1.84 2.21 16.77
N LYS A 248 2.37 1.08 16.25
CA LYS A 248 2.93 1.00 14.88
C LYS A 248 1.86 1.11 13.79
N TYR A 249 0.65 0.65 14.07
CA TYR A 249 -0.48 0.84 13.18
C TYR A 249 -0.88 2.33 13.10
N LEU A 250 -0.95 3.01 14.24
CA LEU A 250 -1.27 4.44 14.29
C LEU A 250 -0.18 5.30 13.62
N GLU A 251 1.09 4.89 13.69
CA GLU A 251 2.21 5.53 12.95
C GLU A 251 1.99 5.51 11.43
N ALA A 252 1.53 4.39 10.85
CA ALA A 252 1.21 4.30 9.44
C ALA A 252 -0.01 5.15 9.04
N LEU A 253 -1.04 5.19 9.90
CA LEU A 253 -2.24 6.02 9.72
C LEU A 253 -1.93 7.52 9.82
N ASP A 254 -1.05 7.92 10.75
CA ASP A 254 -0.61 9.30 10.90
C ASP A 254 0.24 9.73 9.70
N SER A 255 1.15 8.87 9.24
CA SER A 255 1.94 9.11 8.02
C SER A 255 1.07 9.38 6.78
N PHE A 256 -0.07 8.70 6.64
CA PHE A 256 -1.02 8.92 5.55
C PHE A 256 -1.72 10.29 5.62
N LYS A 257 -2.04 10.78 6.84
CA LYS A 257 -2.79 12.02 7.06
C LYS A 257 -1.89 13.25 7.18
N ASN A 258 -0.83 13.12 7.96
CA ASN A 258 0.01 14.18 8.51
C ASN A 258 1.49 14.03 8.14
N GLY A 259 1.89 12.91 7.54
CA GLY A 259 3.27 12.63 7.16
C GLY A 259 3.86 13.71 6.25
N THR A 260 5.18 13.92 6.35
CA THR A 260 5.89 14.96 5.60
C THR A 260 6.28 14.51 4.19
N GLY A 261 6.33 13.21 3.92
CA GLY A 261 6.70 12.67 2.60
C GLY A 261 5.56 12.68 1.58
N ASN A 262 5.86 12.24 0.35
CA ASN A 262 4.89 12.23 -0.75
C ASN A 262 3.78 11.17 -0.58
N GLY A 263 3.87 10.25 0.38
CA GLY A 263 2.79 9.30 0.71
C GLY A 263 1.60 9.91 1.44
N ASN A 264 1.77 11.09 2.03
CA ASN A 264 0.66 11.86 2.60
C ASN A 264 -0.43 12.04 1.52
N ILE A 265 -1.68 11.69 1.81
CA ILE A 265 -2.75 11.67 0.80
C ILE A 265 -2.99 13.02 0.11
N MET A 266 -2.73 14.13 0.80
CA MET A 266 -2.84 15.48 0.25
C MET A 266 -1.67 15.86 -0.68
N ARG A 267 -0.54 15.13 -0.61
CA ARG A 267 0.62 15.25 -1.51
C ARG A 267 0.59 14.20 -2.62
N ALA A 268 0.18 12.97 -2.30
CA ALA A 268 0.00 11.86 -3.24
C ALA A 268 -1.01 12.20 -4.34
N VAL A 269 -2.17 12.71 -3.94
CA VAL A 269 -3.19 13.30 -4.82
C VAL A 269 -3.10 14.82 -4.66
N TRP A 270 -2.00 15.42 -5.14
CA TRP A 270 -1.65 16.81 -4.85
C TRP A 270 -2.73 17.79 -5.32
N ASP A 271 -3.29 17.59 -6.51
CA ASP A 271 -4.37 18.42 -7.03
C ASP A 271 -5.74 17.90 -6.58
N GLY A 272 -6.36 18.63 -5.65
CA GLY A 272 -7.67 18.28 -5.10
C GLY A 272 -8.85 18.52 -6.02
N ASP A 273 -8.68 19.33 -7.06
CA ASP A 273 -9.74 19.65 -8.02
C ASP A 273 -9.84 18.55 -9.09
N THR A 274 -8.69 18.19 -9.67
CA THR A 274 -8.62 17.24 -10.78
C THR A 274 -8.46 15.79 -10.33
N GLY A 275 -7.85 15.54 -9.17
CA GLY A 275 -7.40 14.22 -8.76
C GLY A 275 -6.02 13.82 -9.31
N GLN A 276 -5.27 14.75 -9.92
CA GLN A 276 -3.93 14.46 -10.44
C GLN A 276 -2.99 13.96 -9.34
N LEU A 277 -2.24 12.90 -9.65
CA LEU A 277 -1.26 12.32 -8.74
C LEU A 277 0.10 13.00 -8.87
N GLN A 278 0.86 12.99 -7.78
CA GLN A 278 2.26 13.40 -7.72
C GLN A 278 3.12 12.74 -8.81
N GLU A 279 2.85 11.46 -9.10
CA GLU A 279 3.58 10.67 -10.08
C GLU A 279 2.93 10.66 -11.48
N SER A 280 1.83 11.39 -11.72
CA SER A 280 1.16 11.39 -13.04
C SER A 280 2.06 11.90 -14.18
N GLY A 281 3.03 12.76 -13.89
CA GLY A 281 4.02 13.24 -14.84
C GLY A 281 5.24 12.32 -15.04
N ARG A 282 5.39 11.27 -14.22
CA ARG A 282 6.54 10.35 -14.23
C ARG A 282 6.34 9.24 -15.26
N ASP A 283 5.41 8.32 -14.97
CA ASP A 283 4.95 7.26 -15.85
C ASP A 283 3.66 6.63 -15.27
N PRO A 284 2.80 6.00 -16.10
CA PRO A 284 1.54 5.41 -15.64
C PRO A 284 1.72 4.18 -14.73
N GLU A 285 2.88 3.53 -14.69
CA GLU A 285 3.10 2.35 -13.83
C GLU A 285 3.34 2.75 -12.38
N HIS A 286 4.20 3.74 -12.13
CA HIS A 286 4.47 4.21 -10.77
C HIS A 286 3.31 5.03 -10.19
N ALA A 287 2.58 5.79 -11.02
CA ALA A 287 1.33 6.43 -10.63
C ALA A 287 0.32 5.41 -10.07
N GLN A 288 0.17 4.26 -10.75
CA GLN A 288 -0.67 3.15 -10.27
C GLN A 288 -0.05 2.43 -9.05
N LEU A 289 1.27 2.28 -8.99
CA LEU A 289 1.95 1.66 -7.84
C LEU A 289 1.67 2.41 -6.55
N GLY A 290 1.89 3.73 -6.54
CA GLY A 290 1.68 4.56 -5.36
C GLY A 290 0.23 4.54 -4.88
N ILE A 291 -0.72 4.87 -5.76
CA ILE A 291 -2.14 4.93 -5.37
C ILE A 291 -2.72 3.55 -5.03
N GLY A 292 -2.23 2.48 -5.67
CA GLY A 292 -2.58 1.10 -5.36
C GLY A 292 -2.14 0.67 -3.97
N GLN A 293 -0.98 1.11 -3.50
CA GLN A 293 -0.48 0.81 -2.15
C GLN A 293 -1.14 1.68 -1.08
N LEU A 294 -1.50 2.93 -1.39
CA LEU A 294 -2.39 3.73 -0.54
C LEU A 294 -3.76 3.05 -0.36
N ALA A 295 -4.30 2.42 -1.42
CA ALA A 295 -5.54 1.65 -1.32
C ALA A 295 -5.39 0.38 -0.46
N VAL A 296 -4.24 -0.30 -0.50
CA VAL A 296 -3.93 -1.42 0.42
C VAL A 296 -3.97 -0.95 1.87
N LEU A 297 -3.32 0.18 2.19
CA LEU A 297 -3.38 0.78 3.52
C LEU A 297 -4.82 1.14 3.93
N CYS A 298 -5.62 1.69 3.02
CA CYS A 298 -7.02 2.03 3.29
C CYS A 298 -7.89 0.79 3.55
N GLU A 299 -7.66 -0.33 2.87
CA GLU A 299 -8.38 -1.59 3.13
C GLU A 299 -7.98 -2.22 4.47
N ILE A 300 -6.69 -2.18 4.83
CA ILE A 300 -6.21 -2.57 6.16
C ILE A 300 -6.89 -1.72 7.23
N ALA A 301 -6.88 -0.39 7.09
CA ALA A 301 -7.50 0.51 8.04
C ALA A 301 -9.02 0.27 8.17
N TRP A 302 -9.72 0.11 7.04
CA TRP A 302 -11.15 -0.17 7.03
C TRP A 302 -11.50 -1.48 7.74
N ASN A 303 -10.67 -2.51 7.59
CA ASN A 303 -10.88 -3.79 8.28
C ASN A 303 -10.76 -3.66 9.80
N GLN A 304 -10.01 -2.68 10.30
CA GLN A 304 -9.86 -2.32 11.70
C GLN A 304 -10.84 -1.24 12.20
N GLY A 305 -11.71 -0.73 11.31
CA GLY A 305 -12.74 0.27 11.63
C GLY A 305 -12.36 1.72 11.40
N ASP A 306 -11.17 2.01 10.86
CA ASP A 306 -10.69 3.36 10.54
C ASP A 306 -10.96 3.72 9.07
N ASP A 307 -11.76 4.75 8.82
CA ASP A 307 -12.13 5.17 7.46
C ASP A 307 -11.08 6.09 6.80
N LEU A 308 -10.00 5.50 6.28
CA LEU A 308 -9.05 6.23 5.43
C LEU A 308 -9.55 6.45 3.99
N TYR A 309 -10.51 5.65 3.51
CA TYR A 309 -11.09 5.83 2.18
C TYR A 309 -11.87 7.16 2.09
N GLY A 310 -12.73 7.43 3.08
CA GLY A 310 -13.51 8.67 3.15
C GLY A 310 -12.69 9.95 3.39
N TYR A 311 -11.43 9.82 3.82
CA TYR A 311 -10.60 10.94 4.25
C TYR A 311 -10.40 12.01 3.15
N ALA A 312 -10.36 13.27 3.59
CA ALA A 312 -10.24 14.46 2.74
C ALA A 312 -11.25 14.49 1.56
N ASN A 313 -12.51 14.14 1.86
CA ASN A 313 -13.62 14.02 0.91
C ASN A 313 -13.32 13.01 -0.22
N ASN A 314 -13.11 11.75 0.18
CA ASN A 314 -12.79 10.63 -0.72
C ASN A 314 -11.58 10.94 -1.63
N ARG A 315 -10.51 11.53 -1.08
CA ARG A 315 -9.35 12.00 -1.85
C ARG A 315 -8.69 10.88 -2.66
N LEU A 316 -8.67 9.67 -2.12
CA LEU A 316 -8.19 8.48 -2.81
C LEU A 316 -9.06 8.15 -4.04
N LEU A 317 -10.40 8.21 -3.94
CA LEU A 317 -11.31 7.98 -5.08
C LEU A 317 -11.04 8.96 -6.22
N LYS A 318 -10.86 10.25 -5.92
CA LYS A 318 -10.52 11.25 -6.93
C LYS A 318 -9.27 10.87 -7.73
N GLY A 319 -8.23 10.42 -7.03
CA GLY A 319 -7.01 9.92 -7.66
C GLY A 319 -7.25 8.68 -8.54
N PHE A 320 -8.07 7.73 -8.08
CA PHE A 320 -8.42 6.54 -8.85
C PHE A 320 -9.24 6.87 -10.10
N GLU A 321 -10.25 7.74 -10.01
CA GLU A 321 -11.04 8.18 -11.17
C GLU A 321 -10.19 8.94 -12.19
N TYR A 322 -9.30 9.83 -11.74
CA TYR A 322 -8.35 10.54 -12.59
C TYR A 322 -7.44 9.57 -13.36
N THR A 323 -6.77 8.66 -12.63
CA THR A 323 -5.85 7.69 -13.24
C THR A 323 -6.61 6.71 -14.15
N ALA A 324 -7.78 6.23 -13.74
CA ALA A 324 -8.58 5.32 -14.54
C ALA A 324 -9.07 5.98 -15.84
N SER A 325 -9.55 7.23 -15.78
CA SER A 325 -9.93 8.01 -16.96
C SER A 325 -8.75 8.15 -17.93
N TYR A 326 -7.55 8.43 -17.41
CA TYR A 326 -6.34 8.47 -18.22
C TYR A 326 -5.99 7.12 -18.87
N LEU A 327 -6.12 5.99 -18.18
CA LEU A 327 -5.85 4.66 -18.78
C LEU A 327 -6.93 4.21 -19.79
N LEU A 328 -8.13 4.78 -19.73
CA LEU A 328 -9.21 4.50 -20.69
C LEU A 328 -9.05 5.23 -22.03
N GLY A 329 -8.06 6.13 -22.15
CA GLY A 329 -7.80 6.90 -23.38
C GLY A 329 -8.30 8.35 -23.34
N ASN A 330 -9.08 8.72 -22.33
CA ASN A 330 -9.65 10.07 -22.20
C ASN A 330 -8.57 11.14 -22.04
N VAL A 331 -8.91 12.38 -22.40
CA VAL A 331 -8.11 13.55 -22.01
C VAL A 331 -8.43 13.89 -20.56
N VAL A 332 -7.40 14.06 -19.74
CA VAL A 332 -7.50 14.54 -18.35
C VAL A 332 -6.75 15.87 -18.23
N PRO A 333 -7.22 16.82 -17.40
CA PRO A 333 -6.49 18.06 -17.15
C PRO A 333 -5.19 17.76 -16.42
N PHE A 334 -4.09 18.38 -16.84
CA PHE A 334 -2.80 18.27 -16.14
C PHE A 334 -2.32 19.67 -15.77
N ARG A 335 -2.11 19.89 -14.47
CA ARG A 335 -1.43 21.07 -13.93
C ARG A 335 0.06 20.76 -13.76
N THR A 336 0.93 21.74 -14.01
CA THR A 336 2.38 21.58 -13.77
C THR A 336 2.62 21.25 -12.31
N TYR A 337 3.25 20.10 -12.05
CA TYR A 337 3.70 19.70 -10.73
C TYR A 337 5.18 20.06 -10.57
N THR A 338 5.53 20.72 -9.46
CA THR A 338 6.92 21.07 -9.12
C THR A 338 7.17 20.78 -7.64
N ASP A 339 8.26 20.05 -7.38
CA ASP A 339 8.88 19.92 -6.05
C ASP A 339 10.38 20.31 -6.17
N PRO A 340 11.15 20.39 -5.07
CA PRO A 340 12.56 20.80 -5.11
C PRO A 340 13.50 19.91 -5.96
N PHE A 341 13.07 18.73 -6.38
CA PHE A 341 13.87 17.73 -7.11
C PHE A 341 13.41 17.52 -8.56
N ARG A 342 12.16 17.88 -8.88
CA ARG A 342 11.57 17.61 -10.21
C ARG A 342 10.46 18.58 -10.57
N THR A 343 10.28 18.79 -11.86
CA THR A 343 9.11 19.45 -12.44
C THR A 343 8.56 18.59 -13.56
N PHE A 344 7.24 18.37 -13.55
CA PHE A 344 6.49 17.75 -14.63
C PHE A 344 5.51 18.78 -15.21
N THR A 345 5.70 19.14 -16.47
CA THR A 345 4.85 20.10 -17.21
C THR A 345 3.77 19.43 -18.05
N VAL A 346 3.87 18.12 -18.27
CA VAL A 346 2.91 17.30 -19.01
C VAL A 346 2.63 16.00 -18.27
N ILE A 347 1.44 15.43 -18.50
CA ILE A 347 1.15 14.06 -18.07
C ILE A 347 2.08 13.10 -18.82
N SER A 348 2.57 12.09 -18.13
CA SER A 348 3.47 11.11 -18.73
C SER A 348 2.81 10.40 -19.91
N SER A 349 3.40 10.57 -21.09
CA SER A 349 3.13 9.69 -22.23
C SER A 349 3.61 8.27 -21.91
N GLU A 350 3.40 7.35 -22.85
CA GLU A 350 4.09 6.06 -22.82
C GLU A 350 5.60 6.30 -22.74
N SER A 351 6.27 5.57 -21.84
CA SER A 351 7.68 5.75 -21.50
C SER A 351 8.38 4.40 -21.46
N THR A 352 9.54 4.31 -22.09
CA THR A 352 10.46 3.16 -22.02
C THR A 352 11.61 3.40 -21.04
N ALA A 353 11.54 4.44 -20.20
CA ALA A 353 12.55 4.72 -19.20
C ALA A 353 12.71 3.52 -18.24
N ALA A 354 13.94 3.22 -17.85
CA ALA A 354 14.31 2.03 -17.07
C ALA A 354 13.97 0.66 -17.72
N GLY A 355 13.70 0.61 -19.04
CA GLY A 355 13.55 -0.65 -19.78
C GLY A 355 12.21 -1.37 -19.59
N ILE A 356 11.25 -0.75 -18.91
CA ILE A 356 9.87 -1.21 -18.82
C ILE A 356 9.05 -0.38 -19.82
N ALA A 357 8.37 -1.03 -20.76
CA ALA A 357 7.41 -0.37 -21.64
C ALA A 357 6.16 0.00 -20.82
N THR A 358 6.10 1.24 -20.34
CA THR A 358 4.93 1.79 -19.66
C THR A 358 3.95 2.33 -20.71
N SER A 359 2.67 1.95 -20.60
CA SER A 359 1.65 2.29 -21.59
C SER A 359 0.29 2.50 -20.92
N ARG A 360 -0.53 3.37 -21.52
CA ARG A 360 -1.94 3.55 -21.12
C ARG A 360 -2.73 2.23 -21.25
N SER A 361 -2.28 1.31 -22.08
CA SER A 361 -2.92 -0.01 -22.30
C SER A 361 -2.60 -1.05 -21.21
N ASN A 362 -1.83 -0.71 -20.16
CA ASN A 362 -1.31 -1.69 -19.19
C ASN A 362 -1.74 -1.41 -17.73
N PRO A 363 -3.05 -1.52 -17.37
CA PRO A 363 -3.47 -1.28 -15.99
C PRO A 363 -2.89 -2.29 -14.98
N ARG A 364 -2.71 -1.85 -13.74
CA ARG A 364 -2.34 -2.67 -12.58
C ARG A 364 -3.60 -3.27 -11.92
N PRO A 365 -3.49 -4.42 -11.25
CA PRO A 365 -4.62 -5.15 -10.68
C PRO A 365 -5.02 -4.57 -9.31
N ILE A 366 -5.42 -3.29 -9.31
CA ILE A 366 -5.70 -2.48 -8.11
C ILE A 366 -7.14 -1.94 -8.05
N TYR A 367 -7.86 -1.97 -9.18
CA TYR A 367 -9.14 -1.30 -9.35
C TYR A 367 -10.31 -2.01 -8.68
N GLU A 368 -10.26 -3.33 -8.55
CA GLU A 368 -11.34 -4.14 -7.93
C GLU A 368 -11.56 -3.80 -6.45
N MET A 369 -10.49 -3.73 -5.66
CA MET A 369 -10.55 -3.36 -4.24
C MET A 369 -11.26 -2.03 -4.04
N VAL A 370 -10.85 -1.03 -4.81
CA VAL A 370 -11.34 0.35 -4.71
C VAL A 370 -12.76 0.49 -5.26
N TRP A 371 -13.07 -0.12 -6.41
CA TRP A 371 -14.42 -0.10 -6.95
C TRP A 371 -15.42 -0.77 -6.01
N ASN A 372 -15.09 -1.96 -5.47
CA ASN A 372 -15.99 -2.67 -4.56
C ASN A 372 -16.10 -2.00 -3.19
N HIS A 373 -15.10 -1.24 -2.75
CA HIS A 373 -15.25 -0.31 -1.64
C HIS A 373 -16.28 0.78 -1.99
N TYR A 374 -15.97 1.68 -2.92
CA TYR A 374 -16.79 2.88 -3.11
C TYR A 374 -18.20 2.55 -3.61
N VAL A 375 -18.35 1.70 -4.63
CA VAL A 375 -19.68 1.40 -5.21
C VAL A 375 -20.42 0.35 -4.37
N ASN A 376 -19.82 -0.82 -4.14
CA ASN A 376 -20.56 -1.96 -3.56
C ASN A 376 -20.63 -1.94 -2.02
N ARG A 377 -19.70 -1.25 -1.33
CA ARG A 377 -19.71 -1.07 0.14
C ARG A 377 -20.33 0.27 0.56
N ARG A 378 -20.05 1.38 -0.16
CA ARG A 378 -20.49 2.74 0.21
C ARG A 378 -21.59 3.36 -0.67
N GLY A 379 -21.90 2.79 -1.84
CA GLY A 379 -22.88 3.38 -2.79
C GLY A 379 -22.39 4.64 -3.52
N ILE A 380 -21.10 4.96 -3.43
CA ILE A 380 -20.45 6.12 -4.06
C ILE A 380 -20.01 5.74 -5.48
N ALA A 381 -20.39 6.54 -6.48
CA ALA A 381 -20.09 6.28 -7.88
C ALA A 381 -18.57 6.36 -8.18
N ALA A 382 -18.05 5.36 -8.89
CA ALA A 382 -16.67 5.30 -9.38
C ALA A 382 -16.64 4.83 -10.85
N PRO A 383 -17.19 5.62 -11.80
CA PRO A 383 -17.48 5.17 -13.16
C PRO A 383 -16.24 4.79 -13.99
N PHE A 384 -15.11 5.48 -13.85
CA PHE A 384 -13.89 5.13 -14.58
C PHE A 384 -13.13 3.97 -13.91
N THR A 385 -13.06 3.96 -12.58
CA THR A 385 -12.49 2.85 -11.78
C THR A 385 -13.20 1.55 -12.10
N LYS A 386 -14.54 1.57 -12.17
CA LYS A 386 -15.38 0.45 -12.61
C LYS A 386 -14.99 -0.03 -14.01
N GLN A 387 -14.93 0.87 -14.99
CA GLN A 387 -14.60 0.51 -16.38
C GLN A 387 -13.21 -0.12 -16.50
N VAL A 388 -12.20 0.37 -15.76
CA VAL A 388 -10.86 -0.23 -15.76
C VAL A 388 -10.88 -1.60 -15.08
N ALA A 389 -11.56 -1.75 -13.93
CA ALA A 389 -11.72 -3.04 -13.28
C ALA A 389 -12.37 -4.07 -14.23
N GLU A 390 -13.52 -3.74 -14.83
CA GLU A 390 -14.24 -4.60 -15.77
C GLU A 390 -13.41 -4.94 -17.01
N LYS A 391 -12.61 -3.99 -17.53
CA LYS A 391 -11.71 -4.20 -18.68
C LYS A 391 -10.59 -5.21 -18.43
N ILE A 392 -10.13 -5.38 -17.18
CA ILE A 392 -9.00 -6.27 -16.85
C ILE A 392 -9.41 -7.60 -16.19
N ARG A 393 -10.71 -7.83 -15.96
CA ARG A 393 -11.25 -9.07 -15.39
C ARG A 393 -11.03 -10.29 -16.32
N PRO A 394 -10.71 -11.48 -15.78
CA PRO A 394 -10.16 -11.73 -14.43
C PRO A 394 -8.68 -11.34 -14.37
N GLU A 395 -8.34 -10.41 -13.49
CA GLU A 395 -6.97 -10.00 -13.31
C GLU A 395 -6.22 -10.99 -12.41
N GLY A 396 -4.94 -11.23 -12.72
CA GLY A 396 -4.06 -12.02 -11.88
C GLY A 396 -3.07 -11.14 -11.11
N TYR A 397 -2.04 -11.77 -10.57
CA TYR A 397 -0.83 -11.07 -10.15
C TYR A 397 -0.20 -10.28 -11.31
N ARG A 398 0.28 -9.07 -11.03
CA ARG A 398 1.09 -8.25 -11.95
C ARG A 398 1.95 -7.26 -11.16
N ALA A 399 3.22 -7.14 -11.55
CA ALA A 399 4.18 -6.22 -10.95
C ALA A 399 4.23 -6.33 -9.41
N ASP A 400 4.00 -5.26 -8.67
CA ASP A 400 4.26 -5.22 -7.22
C ASP A 400 3.00 -5.32 -6.33
N HIS A 401 1.88 -5.77 -6.90
CA HIS A 401 0.58 -5.91 -6.21
C HIS A 401 0.13 -7.37 -6.16
N ILE A 402 -0.59 -7.76 -5.10
CA ILE A 402 -1.16 -9.10 -4.95
C ILE A 402 -2.03 -9.50 -6.16
N GLY A 403 -2.91 -8.61 -6.62
CA GLY A 403 -3.86 -8.86 -7.71
C GLY A 403 -5.01 -9.79 -7.31
N PHE A 404 -5.59 -10.49 -8.30
CA PHE A 404 -6.73 -11.43 -8.11
C PHE A 404 -8.00 -10.84 -7.48
N GLY A 405 -8.18 -9.53 -7.53
CA GLY A 405 -9.30 -8.80 -6.93
C GLY A 405 -10.68 -9.21 -7.45
N THR A 406 -10.79 -9.75 -8.67
CA THR A 406 -12.00 -10.42 -9.16
C THR A 406 -12.55 -11.43 -8.16
N LEU A 407 -11.68 -12.22 -7.51
CA LEU A 407 -12.07 -13.12 -6.42
C LEU A 407 -12.09 -12.39 -5.07
N LEU A 408 -10.96 -11.74 -4.74
CA LEU A 408 -10.68 -11.28 -3.39
C LEU A 408 -11.61 -10.14 -2.92
N PHE A 409 -11.93 -9.21 -3.82
CA PHE A 409 -12.59 -7.96 -3.46
C PHE A 409 -14.00 -7.79 -4.06
N THR A 410 -14.39 -8.58 -5.08
CA THR A 410 -15.75 -8.52 -5.61
C THR A 410 -16.79 -8.71 -4.50
N ARG A 411 -17.79 -7.83 -4.46
CA ARG A 411 -18.84 -7.79 -3.44
C ARG A 411 -20.22 -7.56 -4.08
N PRO A 412 -21.29 -8.22 -3.61
CA PRO A 412 -22.65 -7.83 -3.96
C PRO A 412 -22.91 -6.39 -3.48
N ALA A 413 -23.71 -5.64 -4.24
CA ALA A 413 -24.11 -4.28 -3.87
C ALA A 413 -24.82 -4.28 -2.51
N GLY A 414 -24.45 -3.34 -1.63
CA GLY A 414 -24.99 -3.24 -0.28
C GLY A 414 -24.46 -4.28 0.72
N GLY A 415 -23.56 -5.18 0.31
CA GLY A 415 -22.99 -6.21 1.20
C GLY A 415 -21.97 -5.69 2.23
N GLY A 416 -21.91 -4.38 2.46
CA GLY A 416 -21.01 -3.74 3.43
C GLY A 416 -21.66 -3.64 4.80
N GLY A 417 -21.06 -4.25 5.82
CA GLY A 417 -21.44 -3.97 7.21
C GLY A 417 -21.17 -2.50 7.55
N ASN A 418 -22.13 -1.85 8.21
CA ASN A 418 -22.04 -0.45 8.60
C ASN A 418 -20.88 -0.23 9.58
N VAL A 419 -19.72 0.23 9.08
CA VAL A 419 -18.95 1.21 9.85
C VAL A 419 -19.80 2.47 9.82
N ALA A 420 -20.25 2.93 10.99
CA ALA A 420 -21.02 4.17 11.09
C ALA A 420 -20.23 5.29 10.40
N ASP A 421 -20.89 6.09 9.56
CA ASP A 421 -20.20 7.02 8.66
C ASP A 421 -19.30 7.97 9.47
N GLY A 422 -18.01 7.66 9.46
CA GLY A 422 -16.96 8.34 10.22
C GLY A 422 -16.59 9.69 9.61
N GLY A 423 -17.37 10.16 8.65
CA GLY A 423 -17.43 11.54 8.19
C GLY A 423 -17.79 12.49 9.32
N VAL A 424 -16.83 12.71 10.23
CA VAL A 424 -16.62 14.05 10.77
C VAL A 424 -16.52 14.94 9.55
N ALA A 425 -17.56 15.75 9.34
CA ALA A 425 -17.43 16.91 8.50
C ALA A 425 -16.31 17.73 9.15
N ASP A 426 -15.11 17.65 8.56
CA ASP A 426 -13.98 18.45 8.97
C ASP A 426 -14.33 19.88 8.56
N GLY A 427 -15.06 20.53 9.46
CA GLY A 427 -15.50 21.89 9.31
C GLY A 427 -14.23 22.70 9.21
N GLY A 428 -13.95 23.19 8.00
CA GLY A 428 -12.80 24.03 7.71
C GLY A 428 -12.89 25.33 8.49
N SER A 429 -12.53 25.27 9.77
CA SER A 429 -11.99 26.40 10.49
C SER A 429 -10.74 26.80 9.72
N ALA A 430 -10.89 27.87 8.94
CA ALA A 430 -9.76 28.63 8.44
C ALA A 430 -9.06 29.29 9.63
N ASP A 431 -8.37 28.47 10.42
CA ASP A 431 -7.52 28.96 11.48
C ASP A 431 -6.30 29.57 10.80
N VAL A 432 -6.21 30.89 10.96
CA VAL A 432 -5.16 31.71 10.38
C VAL A 432 -3.83 31.23 10.95
N ILE A 433 -3.07 30.46 10.18
CA ILE A 433 -1.64 30.30 10.44
C ILE A 433 -1.05 31.69 10.33
N ARG A 434 -0.73 32.25 11.50
CA ARG A 434 0.05 33.47 11.61
C ARG A 434 1.44 33.15 11.10
N ASP A 435 1.74 33.58 9.88
CA ASP A 435 3.11 33.67 9.41
C ASP A 435 3.92 34.49 10.40
N ALA A 436 4.87 33.82 11.03
CA ALA A 436 5.90 34.44 11.85
C ALA A 436 7.26 33.97 11.32
N ASN A 437 8.01 34.93 10.76
CA ASN A 437 9.42 34.84 10.36
C ASN A 437 9.75 34.18 9.01
N VAL A 438 9.32 34.81 7.92
CA VAL A 438 10.27 35.21 6.86
C VAL A 438 10.04 36.69 6.54
N ALA A 439 10.97 37.56 6.96
CA ALA A 439 10.97 38.95 6.55
C ALA A 439 11.69 39.08 5.20
N PRO A 440 11.11 39.73 4.18
CA PRO A 440 11.85 40.14 2.99
C PRO A 440 12.66 41.39 3.33
N ASP A 441 13.99 41.30 3.27
CA ASP A 441 14.84 42.49 3.19
C ASP A 441 14.63 43.14 1.81
N SER A 442 14.29 44.42 1.82
CA SER A 442 14.14 45.25 0.63
C SER A 442 15.24 46.31 0.59
N SER A 443 16.28 46.10 -0.22
CA SER A 443 17.19 47.20 -0.57
C SER A 443 17.92 47.01 -1.91
N ALA A 444 17.67 47.96 -2.83
CA ALA A 444 18.37 48.24 -4.10
C ALA A 444 18.36 47.14 -5.20
N MET A 445 18.22 47.45 -6.49
CA MET A 445 18.50 48.71 -7.21
C MET A 445 17.33 49.16 -8.10
N ALA A 446 17.22 50.47 -8.31
CA ALA A 446 16.45 51.07 -9.40
C ALA A 446 17.39 51.47 -10.55
N ASP A 447 16.95 51.36 -11.81
CA ASP A 447 16.75 52.52 -12.70
C ASP A 447 15.93 52.10 -13.95
N ALA A 448 15.63 53.04 -14.86
CA ALA A 448 14.38 53.11 -15.62
C ALA A 448 14.47 52.99 -17.16
N GLY A 449 13.30 53.12 -17.80
CA GLY A 449 13.03 53.16 -19.25
C GLY A 449 12.15 51.99 -19.69
N GLY A 450 10.87 52.13 -20.08
CA GLY A 450 10.22 53.20 -20.83
C GLY A 450 10.20 52.84 -22.33
N GLY A 451 9.07 52.73 -23.04
CA GLY A 451 7.66 52.81 -22.67
C GLY A 451 6.75 52.66 -23.91
N GLY A 452 5.42 52.57 -23.72
CA GLY A 452 4.40 52.57 -24.78
C GLY A 452 4.22 51.24 -25.57
N ALA A 453 3.09 50.98 -26.22
CA ALA A 453 1.77 51.63 -26.16
C ALA A 453 0.65 50.69 -26.69
N VAL A 454 -0.53 50.80 -26.06
CA VAL A 454 -1.91 50.78 -26.62
C VAL A 454 -2.26 49.87 -27.83
N GLY A 455 -3.31 49.04 -27.67
CA GLY A 455 -4.02 48.40 -28.78
C GLY A 455 -5.32 47.69 -28.36
N THR A 456 -6.46 48.40 -28.36
CA THR A 456 -7.78 47.90 -27.92
C THR A 456 -8.68 47.42 -29.08
N GLY A 457 -9.56 46.46 -28.77
CA GLY A 457 -10.70 46.04 -29.62
C GLY A 457 -10.49 44.70 -30.36
N GLY A 458 -11.51 43.86 -30.60
CA GLY A 458 -12.92 43.92 -30.17
C GLY A 458 -13.86 43.14 -31.11
N VAL A 459 -14.83 42.41 -30.53
CA VAL A 459 -16.12 41.96 -31.14
C VAL A 459 -16.13 40.76 -32.13
N VAL A 460 -16.75 39.67 -31.64
CA VAL A 460 -17.75 38.75 -32.26
C VAL A 460 -17.72 38.44 -33.77
N GLY A 461 -17.77 37.14 -34.10
CA GLY A 461 -18.23 36.63 -35.40
C GLY A 461 -18.57 35.12 -35.39
N THR A 462 -19.83 34.76 -35.64
CA THR A 462 -20.31 33.36 -35.71
C THR A 462 -20.45 32.84 -37.14
N GLY A 463 -20.10 31.57 -37.36
CA GLY A 463 -20.84 30.68 -38.28
C GLY A 463 -20.16 30.28 -39.60
N GLY A 464 -20.71 29.19 -40.17
CA GLY A 464 -20.56 28.83 -41.59
C GLY A 464 -19.52 27.77 -41.92
N ALA A 465 -19.85 26.86 -42.84
CA ALA A 465 -19.00 25.75 -43.28
C ALA A 465 -18.95 25.63 -44.83
N VAL A 466 -18.17 24.65 -45.30
CA VAL A 466 -18.15 24.04 -46.66
C VAL A 466 -17.22 24.66 -47.73
N GLY A 467 -16.46 23.80 -48.43
CA GLY A 467 -15.83 24.06 -49.73
C GLY A 467 -14.32 23.70 -49.83
N THR A 468 -13.89 22.43 -49.91
CA THR A 468 -13.63 21.62 -51.13
C THR A 468 -12.59 22.14 -52.15
N GLY A 469 -11.55 21.34 -52.44
CA GLY A 469 -10.89 21.29 -53.77
C GLY A 469 -9.35 21.22 -53.76
N GLY A 470 -8.74 20.11 -54.20
CA GLY A 470 -7.28 20.02 -54.43
C GLY A 470 -6.64 18.62 -54.44
N THR A 471 -6.94 17.77 -55.42
CA THR A 471 -6.18 16.53 -55.75
C THR A 471 -5.02 16.84 -56.72
N VAL A 472 -3.91 16.08 -56.80
CA VAL A 472 -3.61 14.84 -57.57
C VAL A 472 -2.10 14.55 -57.35
N GLY A 473 -1.51 13.33 -57.39
CA GLY A 473 -1.94 11.96 -57.77
C GLY A 473 -0.93 10.90 -57.25
N THR A 474 -1.26 9.60 -57.12
CA THR A 474 -1.19 8.49 -58.13
C THR A 474 0.19 8.26 -58.76
N GLY A 475 0.78 7.05 -58.83
CA GLY A 475 0.35 5.69 -58.46
C GLY A 475 1.58 4.73 -58.40
N GLY A 476 1.47 3.40 -58.33
CA GLY A 476 0.31 2.51 -58.48
C GLY A 476 0.56 1.06 -58.03
N THR A 477 -0.23 0.10 -58.55
CA THR A 477 -0.45 -1.25 -57.98
C THR A 477 -0.27 -2.41 -58.97
N VAL A 478 0.39 -3.50 -58.55
CA VAL A 478 0.27 -4.91 -59.02
C VAL A 478 0.90 -5.81 -57.92
N ALA A 479 0.62 -7.10 -57.68
CA ALA A 479 -0.58 -7.93 -57.48
C ALA A 479 -0.08 -9.41 -57.32
N THR A 480 -0.71 -10.18 -56.42
CA THR A 480 -0.83 -11.67 -56.39
C THR A 480 0.36 -12.64 -56.17
N GLY A 481 0.12 -13.63 -55.27
CA GLY A 481 0.85 -14.91 -55.10
C GLY A 481 1.93 -14.94 -54.00
N GLY A 482 2.05 -15.94 -53.11
CA GLY A 482 1.23 -17.13 -52.82
C GLY A 482 2.00 -18.18 -51.99
N SER A 483 1.28 -19.02 -51.21
CA SER A 483 1.74 -20.23 -50.45
C SER A 483 2.61 -20.06 -49.18
N GLY A 484 2.33 -20.88 -48.13
CA GLY A 484 3.13 -20.96 -46.90
C GLY A 484 2.41 -21.35 -45.59
N GLY A 485 1.71 -22.50 -45.52
CA GLY A 485 1.56 -23.25 -44.25
C GLY A 485 2.88 -23.97 -43.90
N GLU A 486 3.13 -24.70 -42.82
CA GLU A 486 2.39 -25.38 -41.73
C GLU A 486 3.43 -25.76 -40.63
N ALA A 487 3.16 -26.24 -39.40
CA ALA A 487 1.97 -26.41 -38.54
C ALA A 487 2.44 -26.69 -37.07
N VAL A 488 1.52 -27.04 -36.17
CA VAL A 488 1.80 -27.55 -34.79
C VAL A 488 2.21 -29.03 -34.84
N PRO A 489 2.93 -29.56 -33.84
CA PRO A 489 2.49 -30.85 -33.29
C PRO A 489 2.44 -30.92 -31.76
N THR A 490 1.30 -31.38 -31.25
CA THR A 490 1.14 -32.00 -29.93
C THR A 490 1.53 -33.48 -30.00
N GLY A 491 2.13 -34.02 -28.94
CA GLY A 491 2.39 -35.46 -28.85
C GLY A 491 2.45 -35.96 -27.40
N THR A 492 1.46 -36.75 -26.99
CA THR A 492 1.45 -37.52 -25.74
C THR A 492 1.78 -38.98 -26.02
N GLY A 493 2.58 -39.62 -25.16
CA GLY A 493 2.88 -41.05 -25.25
C GLY A 493 3.81 -41.53 -24.14
N SER A 494 3.43 -42.59 -23.43
CA SER A 494 4.16 -43.18 -22.29
C SER A 494 4.44 -44.66 -22.55
N ALA A 495 5.64 -45.16 -22.23
CA ALA A 495 5.91 -46.58 -21.90
C ALA A 495 7.37 -46.86 -21.43
N THR A 496 7.53 -47.10 -20.13
CA THR A 496 8.34 -48.16 -19.47
C THR A 496 9.66 -48.74 -20.04
N GLY A 497 10.70 -48.75 -19.19
CA GLY A 497 11.77 -49.79 -19.10
C GLY A 497 13.09 -49.49 -19.83
N GLY A 498 14.29 -49.78 -19.31
CA GLY A 498 14.69 -50.27 -17.98
C GLY A 498 16.14 -50.83 -17.93
N ILE A 499 16.83 -50.62 -16.80
CA ILE A 499 18.04 -51.35 -16.31
C ILE A 499 19.44 -50.99 -16.88
N GLY A 500 20.33 -50.55 -15.96
CA GLY A 500 21.78 -50.87 -15.92
C GLY A 500 22.77 -49.82 -16.44
N SER A 501 23.99 -49.64 -15.90
CA SER A 501 24.54 -49.90 -14.54
C SER A 501 26.01 -49.43 -14.47
N GLY A 502 26.43 -48.84 -13.34
CA GLY A 502 27.85 -48.54 -13.03
C GLY A 502 28.41 -47.26 -13.69
N GLY A 503 29.41 -46.58 -13.11
CA GLY A 503 30.12 -46.81 -11.84
C GLY A 503 30.93 -45.57 -11.46
N ALA A 504 31.22 -45.38 -10.17
CA ALA A 504 31.92 -44.19 -9.67
C ALA A 504 33.44 -44.26 -9.83
N THR A 505 34.11 -43.10 -9.94
CA THR A 505 35.33 -42.77 -9.17
C THR A 505 35.75 -41.31 -9.36
N SER A 506 36.10 -40.64 -8.26
CA SER A 506 37.06 -39.52 -8.20
C SER A 506 38.33 -40.05 -7.50
N PRO A 507 39.52 -39.43 -7.62
CA PRO A 507 39.85 -38.36 -6.66
C PRO A 507 40.90 -37.28 -7.08
N ARG A 508 40.91 -36.19 -6.31
CA ARG A 508 42.05 -35.32 -5.87
C ARG A 508 43.04 -34.67 -6.88
N GLY A 509 43.21 -33.36 -6.67
CA GLY A 509 44.53 -32.68 -6.51
C GLY A 509 45.09 -32.01 -7.77
N THR A 510 45.82 -30.88 -7.74
CA THR A 510 46.45 -30.08 -6.65
C THR A 510 46.63 -28.62 -7.09
N ALA A 511 47.04 -27.72 -6.17
CA ALA A 511 47.27 -26.29 -6.43
C ALA A 511 48.65 -25.97 -7.09
N GLY A 512 48.84 -24.74 -7.62
CA GLY A 512 50.21 -24.24 -7.92
C GLY A 512 50.37 -23.04 -8.88
N THR A 513 50.28 -21.80 -8.35
CA THR A 513 51.14 -20.62 -8.65
C THR A 513 51.54 -20.16 -10.07
N ALA A 514 51.08 -18.94 -10.41
CA ALA A 514 51.84 -17.73 -10.79
C ALA A 514 52.69 -17.63 -12.10
N GLY A 515 52.47 -16.53 -12.84
CA GLY A 515 53.35 -16.04 -13.92
C GLY A 515 52.89 -14.71 -14.56
N SER A 516 53.58 -13.60 -14.26
CA SER A 516 53.56 -12.31 -15.00
C SER A 516 54.21 -12.47 -16.39
N SER A 517 54.16 -11.59 -17.41
CA SER A 517 53.52 -10.29 -17.73
C SER A 517 53.75 -10.04 -19.26
N VAL A 518 53.05 -9.17 -20.00
CA VAL A 518 53.50 -7.79 -20.40
C VAL A 518 52.57 -7.24 -21.52
N ILE A 519 52.07 -5.99 -21.37
CA ILE A 519 51.84 -4.87 -22.33
C ILE A 519 51.76 -5.20 -23.85
N GLY A 520 50.85 -4.70 -24.71
CA GLY A 520 49.79 -3.65 -24.75
C GLY A 520 49.48 -3.32 -26.24
N PRO A 521 48.78 -2.23 -26.68
CA PRO A 521 47.84 -1.31 -26.00
C PRO A 521 46.49 -1.07 -26.75
N GLY A 522 45.49 -0.50 -26.04
CA GLY A 522 44.61 0.58 -26.54
C GLY A 522 43.42 0.32 -27.47
N VAL A 523 42.19 0.39 -26.91
CA VAL A 523 41.06 1.23 -27.39
C VAL A 523 40.23 1.65 -26.16
N THR A 524 39.71 2.88 -26.12
CA THR A 524 38.82 3.41 -25.07
C THR A 524 37.34 3.04 -25.30
N PRO A 525 36.53 3.01 -24.22
CA PRO A 525 35.40 3.94 -24.18
C PRO A 525 35.24 4.65 -22.82
N ALA A 526 34.47 5.74 -22.82
CA ALA A 526 34.45 6.73 -21.75
C ALA A 526 33.40 6.50 -20.64
N ASN A 527 33.75 7.02 -19.45
CA ASN A 527 32.88 7.50 -18.37
C ASN A 527 31.72 6.62 -17.89
N VAL A 528 32.05 5.80 -16.89
CA VAL A 528 31.14 5.44 -15.81
C VAL A 528 31.48 6.26 -14.56
N SER A 529 30.49 6.42 -13.67
CA SER A 529 30.56 6.95 -12.30
C SER A 529 30.40 8.46 -12.08
N SER A 530 29.57 8.76 -11.07
CA SER A 530 29.67 9.91 -10.17
C SER A 530 29.06 9.52 -8.82
N GLY A 531 29.60 8.44 -8.23
CA GLY A 531 29.34 8.10 -6.83
C GLY A 531 30.32 8.89 -5.95
N CYS A 532 29.81 9.88 -5.23
CA CYS A 532 30.68 10.80 -4.47
C CYS A 532 31.08 10.18 -3.12
N ALA A 533 32.31 9.69 -3.03
CA ALA A 533 32.92 9.23 -1.78
C ALA A 533 34.04 10.18 -1.35
N CYS A 534 33.74 11.11 -0.44
CA CYS A 534 34.75 12.01 0.12
C CYS A 534 35.49 11.34 1.29
N ARG A 535 36.78 11.03 1.09
CA ARG A 535 37.73 10.84 2.20
C ARG A 535 37.97 12.21 2.86
N ILE A 536 37.96 12.25 4.19
CA ILE A 536 38.48 13.39 4.95
C ILE A 536 39.92 13.07 5.34
N THR A 537 40.84 13.97 4.99
CA THR A 537 42.24 14.00 5.45
C THR A 537 42.34 14.70 6.80
N ASP A 538 43.33 14.30 7.60
CA ASP A 538 43.60 14.88 8.92
C ASP A 538 43.77 16.41 8.90
N GLY A 539 43.14 17.07 9.87
CA GLY A 539 43.21 18.52 10.11
C GLY A 539 43.19 18.80 11.61
N GLN A 540 44.05 19.70 12.08
CA GLN A 540 44.43 19.81 13.49
C GLN A 540 43.33 20.35 14.42
N ILE A 541 43.36 19.87 15.66
CA ILE A 541 42.64 20.46 16.79
C ILE A 541 43.31 21.79 17.18
N ILE A 542 42.54 22.88 17.15
CA ILE A 542 42.74 24.05 18.01
C ILE A 542 41.37 24.33 18.64
N GLY A 543 41.30 24.29 19.96
CA GLY A 543 40.10 24.65 20.70
C GLY A 543 40.22 26.08 21.24
N ASP A 544 39.08 26.76 21.36
CA ASP A 544 38.89 27.76 22.39
C ASP A 544 37.41 27.72 22.85
N GLY A 545 37.18 28.01 24.13
CA GLY A 545 35.92 27.69 24.81
C GLY A 545 34.88 28.82 24.82
N GLY A 546 33.64 28.50 25.22
CA GLY A 546 32.64 29.53 25.48
C GLY A 546 31.22 29.05 25.70
N SER A 547 30.80 29.03 26.98
CA SER A 547 29.42 29.30 27.44
C SER A 547 28.26 28.38 27.02
N SER A 548 27.86 27.53 27.97
CA SER A 548 26.55 26.87 28.01
C SER A 548 25.39 27.86 28.13
N ALA A 549 24.32 27.66 27.37
CA ALA A 549 23.00 28.26 27.62
C ALA A 549 21.90 27.22 27.40
N ALA A 550 21.35 26.65 28.47
CA ALA A 550 20.25 25.70 28.40
C ALA A 550 18.91 26.45 28.49
N PHE A 551 18.12 26.44 27.41
CA PHE A 551 16.74 26.91 27.45
C PHE A 551 15.83 25.81 28.02
N VAL A 552 15.26 26.06 29.20
CA VAL A 552 14.23 25.21 29.81
C VAL A 552 12.86 25.73 29.39
N VAL A 553 12.16 25.00 28.53
CA VAL A 553 10.74 25.27 28.24
C VAL A 553 9.89 24.52 29.26
N VAL A 554 9.21 25.28 30.12
CA VAL A 554 8.24 24.72 31.09
C VAL A 554 6.88 24.62 30.41
N LEU A 555 6.47 23.40 30.08
CA LEU A 555 5.09 23.09 29.67
C LEU A 555 4.30 22.61 30.88
N ALA A 556 3.40 23.45 31.37
CA ALA A 556 2.50 23.13 32.47
C ALA A 556 1.27 22.38 31.95
N LEU A 557 1.15 21.10 32.28
CA LEU A 557 -0.10 20.34 32.18
C LEU A 557 -0.42 19.71 33.53
N GLY A 558 -1.64 19.95 34.02
CA GLY A 558 -2.08 19.50 35.33
C GLY A 558 -2.33 18.00 35.39
N GLY A 559 -1.71 17.33 36.37
CA GLY A 559 -1.90 15.92 36.67
C GLY A 559 -1.15 15.56 37.96
N ALA A 560 -1.79 14.83 38.88
CA ALA A 560 -1.29 14.68 40.25
C ALA A 560 0.07 13.95 40.33
N ILE A 561 1.06 14.57 41.00
CA ILE A 561 2.36 13.97 41.26
C ILE A 561 2.30 13.12 42.53
N CYS A 562 2.50 11.80 42.40
CA CYS A 562 2.77 10.91 43.54
C CYS A 562 4.27 10.62 43.63
N VAL A 563 4.98 11.29 44.54
CA VAL A 563 6.45 11.17 44.69
C VAL A 563 6.84 9.85 45.36
N ARG A 564 7.58 8.98 44.65
CA ARG A 564 8.23 7.79 45.24
C ARG A 564 9.75 7.86 45.10
N ARG A 565 10.42 8.16 46.22
CA ARG A 565 11.89 8.33 46.34
C ARG A 565 12.63 7.01 46.05
N ARG A 566 13.50 6.95 45.03
CA ARG A 566 14.50 5.88 44.87
C ARG A 566 15.90 6.40 45.24
N ARG A 567 16.62 5.65 46.09
CA ARG A 567 18.03 5.91 46.43
C ARG A 567 18.94 5.49 45.27
N ARG A 568 20.02 6.23 45.02
CA ARG A 568 21.09 5.85 44.08
C ARG A 568 21.99 4.78 44.73
N HIS A 569 22.41 3.78 43.95
CA HIS A 569 23.58 2.94 44.24
C HIS A 569 24.78 3.42 43.41
N PRO A 570 26.02 3.29 43.92
CA PRO A 570 27.24 3.75 43.23
C PRO A 570 27.75 2.75 42.18
N THR A 571 28.46 3.27 41.18
CA THR A 571 29.13 2.52 40.11
C THR A 571 30.45 1.88 40.56
N PRO A 572 30.85 0.70 40.03
CA PRO A 572 32.17 0.12 40.25
C PRO A 572 33.26 0.83 39.42
N ARG A 573 34.49 0.85 39.93
CA ARG A 573 35.69 1.37 39.24
C ARG A 573 36.32 0.32 38.32
N ALA A 574 36.97 0.79 37.26
CA ALA A 574 37.87 -0.01 36.43
C ALA A 574 39.18 -0.34 37.17
N PHE A 575 39.79 -1.47 36.82
CA PHE A 575 41.17 -1.82 37.16
C PHE A 575 41.99 -2.07 35.89
N GLY A 576 43.14 -1.39 35.79
CA GLY A 576 44.21 -1.67 34.84
C GLY A 576 45.34 -2.49 35.48
N PRO A 577 46.41 -2.82 34.72
CA PRO A 577 47.06 -4.13 34.84
C PRO A 577 48.37 -4.18 35.64
N ARG A 578 48.74 -5.42 36.01
CA ARG A 578 50.06 -6.05 36.28
C ARG A 578 49.73 -7.55 36.57
N LEU A 579 50.50 -8.56 36.17
CA LEU A 579 51.85 -8.62 35.60
C LEU A 579 51.85 -8.99 34.11
#